data_AF-A0A2V3UPR5-F1
#
_entry.id   AF-A0A2V3UPR5-F1
#
_cell.length_a   1.000
_cell.length_b   1.000
_cell.length_c   1.000
_cell.angle_alpha   90.00
_cell.angle_beta   90.00
_cell.angle_gamma   90.00
#
_symmetry.space_group_name_H-M   'P 1'
#
loop_
_entity.id
_entity.type
_entity.pdbx_description
1 polymer ?
#
loop_
_entity_poly.entity_id
_entity_poly.type
_entity_poly.pdbx_seq_one_letter_code
_entity_poly.pdbx_strand_id
1 'polypeptide(L)'
;MIKPLPPSVFPAPMSPGTYLRKRREAAGVSLELAAVAFLPWVHGNGWANKLSTPPGSSPDGPRLVRLVLQVAVWLAELEDDKRFVDGIALAQVAGVIPFEREAYDRLVALRYGVDLPPPAICRECGCGVLTACFAEGHACAWSETDPHLCTACERKEAQAVAANVPETADAS
;
A
#
# COMPACT_ATOMS: atom_id res chain seq x y z
N MET A 1 27.16 -13.79 22.53
CA MET A 1 27.62 -12.90 21.44
C MET A 1 26.67 -13.09 20.27
N ILE A 2 25.78 -12.13 20.02
CA ILE A 2 24.93 -12.13 18.82
C ILE A 2 25.82 -11.63 17.69
N LYS A 3 26.05 -12.47 16.68
CA LYS A 3 26.85 -12.13 15.50
C LYS A 3 25.93 -11.33 14.57
N PRO A 4 26.27 -10.09 14.18
CA PRO A 4 25.45 -9.34 13.22
C PRO A 4 25.38 -10.13 11.91
N LEU A 5 24.18 -10.30 11.38
CA LEU A 5 23.97 -10.94 10.08
C LEU A 5 24.65 -10.09 9.00
N PRO A 6 25.24 -10.73 7.96
CA PRO A 6 25.73 -10.01 6.80
C PRO A 6 24.57 -9.22 6.16
N PRO A 7 24.83 -8.03 5.59
CA PRO A 7 23.79 -7.27 4.90
C PRO A 7 23.17 -8.16 3.84
N SER A 8 21.84 -8.33 3.89
CA SER A 8 21.13 -9.17 2.93
C SER A 8 21.38 -8.64 1.52
N VAL A 9 21.79 -9.52 0.61
CA VAL A 9 21.93 -9.23 -0.83
C VAL A 9 20.57 -8.93 -1.48
N PHE A 10 19.48 -9.16 -0.75
CA PHE A 10 18.12 -8.84 -1.19
C PHE A 10 17.86 -7.33 -1.14
N PRO A 11 17.15 -6.77 -2.12
CA PRO A 11 16.69 -5.39 -2.04
C PRO A 11 15.96 -5.19 -0.72
N ALA A 12 16.15 -4.02 -0.10
CA ALA A 12 15.48 -3.71 1.15
C ALA A 12 13.98 -4.00 1.01
N PRO A 13 13.38 -4.77 1.94
CA PRO A 13 11.96 -5.08 1.85
C PRO A 13 11.17 -3.78 1.78
N MET A 14 10.12 -3.79 0.97
CA MET A 14 9.18 -2.68 0.85
C MET A 14 8.75 -2.20 2.23
N SER A 15 8.70 -0.88 2.46
CA SER A 15 8.23 -0.38 3.76
C SER A 15 6.73 -0.67 3.95
N PRO A 16 6.24 -0.81 5.20
CA PRO A 16 4.82 -1.03 5.50
C PRO A 16 3.89 0.01 4.84
N GLY A 17 4.27 1.28 4.90
CA GLY A 17 3.53 2.38 4.29
C GLY A 17 3.53 2.32 2.76
N THR A 18 4.69 2.00 2.15
CA THR A 18 4.78 1.78 0.69
C THR A 18 3.90 0.61 0.24
N TYR A 19 3.84 -0.45 1.04
CA TYR A 19 2.96 -1.60 0.80
C TYR A 19 1.49 -1.18 0.81
N LEU A 20 1.03 -0.47 1.85
CA LEU A 20 -0.35 0.03 1.92
C LEU A 20 -0.69 0.93 0.74
N ARG A 21 0.19 1.87 0.38
CA ARG A 21 0.01 2.77 -0.77
C ARG A 21 -0.17 2.00 -2.07
N LYS A 22 0.75 1.06 -2.36
CA LYS A 22 0.68 0.24 -3.57
C LYS A 22 -0.61 -0.59 -3.64
N ARG A 23 -1.05 -1.13 -2.50
CA ARG A 23 -2.33 -1.87 -2.42
C ARG A 23 -3.55 -0.99 -2.64
N ARG A 24 -3.55 0.23 -2.08
CA ARG A 24 -4.59 1.22 -2.30
C ARG A 24 -4.67 1.61 -3.79
N GLU A 25 -3.53 1.92 -4.39
CA GLU A 25 -3.43 2.30 -5.81
C GLU A 25 -3.83 1.15 -6.74
N ALA A 26 -3.40 -0.08 -6.44
CA ALA A 26 -3.78 -1.27 -7.19
C ALA A 26 -5.29 -1.57 -7.13
N ALA A 27 -5.97 -1.14 -6.06
CA ALA A 27 -7.41 -1.22 -5.92
C ALA A 27 -8.17 -0.05 -6.59
N GLY A 28 -7.44 0.91 -7.19
CA GLY A 28 -8.04 2.11 -7.79
C GLY A 28 -8.65 3.07 -6.77
N VAL A 29 -8.22 3.01 -5.50
CA VAL A 29 -8.79 3.81 -4.40
C VAL A 29 -7.94 5.06 -4.21
N SER A 30 -8.52 6.26 -4.30
CA SER A 30 -7.81 7.50 -3.93
C SER A 30 -7.74 7.64 -2.40
N LEU A 31 -6.87 8.53 -1.89
CA LEU A 31 -6.83 8.82 -0.45
C LEU A 31 -8.16 9.39 0.06
N GLU A 32 -8.81 10.24 -0.73
CA GLU A 32 -10.11 10.83 -0.40
C GLU A 32 -11.22 9.77 -0.40
N LEU A 33 -11.22 8.86 -1.38
CA LEU A 33 -12.19 7.78 -1.44
C LEU A 33 -12.01 6.82 -0.26
N ALA A 34 -10.76 6.46 0.06
CA ALA A 34 -10.46 5.68 1.26
C ALA A 34 -10.92 6.39 2.54
N ALA A 35 -10.66 7.69 2.64
CA ALA A 35 -11.08 8.49 3.79
C ALA A 35 -12.60 8.52 3.97
N VAL A 36 -13.37 8.68 2.88
CA VAL A 36 -14.83 8.59 2.89
C VAL A 36 -15.31 7.22 3.36
N ALA A 37 -14.73 6.14 2.82
CA ALA A 37 -15.07 4.77 3.20
C ALA A 37 -14.70 4.44 4.66
N PHE A 38 -13.74 5.18 5.23
CA PHE A 38 -13.32 5.01 6.62
C PHE A 38 -14.26 5.71 7.62
N LEU A 39 -15.05 6.70 7.20
CA LEU A 39 -15.91 7.51 8.10
C LEU A 39 -16.83 6.71 9.04
N PRO A 40 -17.49 5.61 8.62
CA PRO A 40 -18.33 4.81 9.52
C PRO A 40 -17.57 4.32 10.76
N TRP A 41 -16.26 4.08 10.62
CA TRP A 41 -15.36 3.63 11.68
C TRP A 41 -14.80 4.76 12.53
N VAL A 42 -15.01 6.02 12.15
CA VAL A 42 -14.58 7.18 12.95
C VAL A 42 -15.63 7.53 14.01
N HIS A 43 -16.91 7.28 13.70
CA HIS A 43 -18.03 7.68 14.55
C HIS A 43 -18.35 6.69 15.68
N GLY A 44 -17.98 5.41 15.57
CA GLY A 44 -18.39 4.37 16.52
C GLY A 44 -17.47 4.13 17.73
N ASN A 45 -16.26 4.67 17.73
CA ASN A 45 -15.16 4.09 18.54
C ASN A 45 -14.15 5.13 19.05
N GLY A 46 -14.58 6.38 19.25
CA GLY A 46 -13.78 7.42 19.94
C GLY A 46 -12.56 7.94 19.15
N TRP A 47 -12.49 7.61 17.86
CA TRP A 47 -11.35 7.94 16.99
C TRP A 47 -11.24 9.43 16.66
N ALA A 48 -12.34 10.18 16.81
CA ALA A 48 -12.36 11.63 16.65
C ALA A 48 -11.30 12.36 17.51
N ASN A 49 -10.90 11.78 18.66
CA ASN A 49 -9.87 12.35 19.52
C ASN A 49 -8.43 12.05 19.05
N LYS A 50 -8.23 11.11 18.11
CA LYS A 50 -6.91 10.72 17.56
C LYS A 50 -6.56 11.45 16.26
N LEU A 51 -7.54 12.13 15.65
CA LEU A 51 -7.33 12.95 14.46
C LEU A 51 -6.85 14.33 14.88
N SER A 52 -5.65 14.71 14.43
CA SER A 52 -5.13 16.06 14.63
C SER A 52 -5.95 17.05 13.80
N THR A 53 -6.21 18.24 14.33
CA THR A 53 -6.82 19.33 13.56
C THR A 53 -5.80 19.80 12.51
N PRO A 54 -6.15 19.82 11.21
CA PRO A 54 -5.21 20.26 10.19
C PRO A 54 -4.96 21.77 10.36
N PRO A 55 -3.71 22.24 10.19
CA PRO A 55 -3.42 23.66 10.24
C PRO A 55 -4.18 24.39 9.14
N GLY A 56 -4.93 25.44 9.51
CA GLY A 56 -5.68 26.27 8.56
C GLY A 56 -7.13 25.86 8.30
N SER A 57 -7.66 24.83 8.97
CA SER A 57 -9.11 24.64 8.95
C SER A 57 -9.80 25.77 9.71
N SER A 58 -10.60 26.58 9.00
CA SER A 58 -11.58 27.51 9.60
C SER A 58 -12.49 26.74 10.60
N PRO A 59 -13.36 27.38 11.40
CA PRO A 59 -14.42 26.71 12.14
C PRO A 59 -15.72 26.50 11.34
N ASP A 60 -15.92 27.19 10.21
CA ASP A 60 -17.26 27.39 9.60
C ASP A 60 -17.63 26.53 8.37
N GLY A 61 -16.77 25.59 7.98
CA GLY A 61 -16.92 24.72 6.82
C GLY A 61 -17.67 23.44 7.16
N PRO A 62 -18.16 22.71 6.14
CA PRO A 62 -18.94 21.50 6.37
C PRO A 62 -18.11 20.49 7.17
N ARG A 63 -18.60 20.14 8.37
CA ARG A 63 -17.92 19.24 9.32
C ARG A 63 -17.42 17.95 8.66
N LEU A 64 -18.19 17.42 7.70
CA LEU A 64 -17.86 16.19 6.98
C LEU A 64 -16.63 16.34 6.07
N VAL A 65 -16.52 17.45 5.32
CA VAL A 65 -15.38 17.69 4.41
C VAL A 65 -14.08 17.76 5.21
N ARG A 66 -14.09 18.43 6.36
CA ARG A 66 -12.91 18.47 7.25
C ARG A 66 -12.52 17.09 7.76
N LEU A 67 -13.51 16.28 8.13
CA LEU A 67 -13.25 14.93 8.62
C LEU A 67 -12.64 14.05 7.53
N VAL A 68 -13.14 14.14 6.29
CA VAL A 68 -12.55 13.44 5.14
C VAL A 68 -11.10 13.86 4.93
N LEU A 69 -10.82 15.18 4.93
CA LEU A 69 -9.45 15.67 4.77
C LEU A 69 -8.52 15.22 5.91
N GLN A 70 -9.01 15.21 7.15
CA GLN A 70 -8.26 14.71 8.32
C GLN A 70 -7.90 13.24 8.19
N VAL A 71 -8.86 12.40 7.79
CA VAL A 71 -8.63 10.97 7.61
C VAL A 71 -7.71 10.72 6.41
N ALA A 72 -7.83 11.50 5.33
CA ALA A 72 -6.94 11.40 4.17
C ALA A 72 -5.49 11.73 4.55
N VAL A 73 -5.25 12.79 5.34
CA VAL A 73 -3.92 13.11 5.88
C VAL A 73 -3.41 11.99 6.79
N TRP A 74 -4.27 11.45 7.66
CA TRP A 74 -3.90 10.33 8.52
C TRP A 74 -3.50 9.07 7.73
N LEU A 75 -4.23 8.74 6.66
CA LEU A 75 -3.88 7.64 5.74
C LEU A 75 -2.56 7.93 5.01
N ALA A 76 -2.34 9.16 4.55
CA ALA A 76 -1.09 9.55 3.91
C ALA A 76 0.12 9.44 4.87
N GLU A 77 -0.04 9.83 6.14
CA GLU A 77 1.00 9.64 7.16
C GLU A 77 1.31 8.16 7.42
N LEU A 78 0.29 7.30 7.37
CA LEU A 78 0.46 5.85 7.46
C LEU A 78 1.22 5.30 6.24
N GLU A 79 0.90 5.77 5.04
CA GLU A 79 1.58 5.40 3.78
C GLU A 79 3.02 5.91 3.67
N ASP A 80 3.33 7.02 4.36
CA ASP A 80 4.68 7.58 4.48
C ASP A 80 5.47 6.97 5.67
N ASP A 81 4.91 5.98 6.37
CA ASP A 81 5.47 5.39 7.59
C ASP A 81 5.76 6.41 8.71
N LYS A 82 5.06 7.54 8.73
CA LYS A 82 5.13 8.56 9.79
C LYS A 82 4.28 8.16 11.01
N ARG A 83 3.38 7.20 10.83
CA ARG A 83 2.45 6.73 11.86
C ARG A 83 2.35 5.20 11.82
N PHE A 84 2.12 4.60 12.98
CA PHE A 84 1.81 3.18 13.12
C PHE A 84 0.41 3.01 13.72
N VAL A 85 -0.22 1.89 13.42
CA VAL A 85 -1.57 1.57 13.88
C VAL A 85 -1.58 0.31 14.71
N ASP A 86 -2.46 0.27 15.71
CA ASP A 86 -2.75 -0.95 16.44
C ASP A 86 -3.58 -1.93 15.58
N GLY A 87 -3.74 -3.17 16.04
CA GLY A 87 -4.44 -4.21 15.28
C GLY A 87 -5.92 -3.89 14.98
N ILE A 88 -6.57 -3.06 15.80
CA ILE A 88 -7.97 -2.65 15.58
C ILE A 88 -8.01 -1.65 14.41
N ALA A 89 -7.20 -0.59 14.48
CA ALA A 89 -7.10 0.38 13.40
C ALA A 89 -6.62 -0.28 12.10
N LEU A 90 -5.69 -1.23 12.16
CA LEU A 90 -5.26 -2.00 10.98
C LEU A 90 -6.42 -2.80 10.36
N ALA A 91 -7.25 -3.45 11.18
CA ALA A 91 -8.43 -4.18 10.68
C ALA A 91 -9.44 -3.25 9.99
N GLN A 92 -9.57 -2.01 10.47
CA GLN A 92 -10.42 -0.99 9.83
C GLN A 92 -9.85 -0.54 8.49
N VAL A 93 -8.53 -0.31 8.42
CA VAL A 93 -7.85 0.01 7.14
C VAL A 93 -8.04 -1.14 6.15
N ALA A 94 -7.96 -2.40 6.60
CA ALA A 94 -8.20 -3.58 5.75
C ALA A 94 -9.64 -3.70 5.22
N GLY A 95 -10.61 -3.06 5.88
CA GLY A 95 -11.98 -2.95 5.40
C GLY A 95 -12.16 -1.96 4.23
N VAL A 96 -11.16 -1.11 3.99
CA VAL A 96 -11.18 -0.05 2.96
C VAL A 96 -10.16 -0.32 1.86
N ILE A 97 -8.95 -0.72 2.25
CA ILE A 97 -7.84 -1.02 1.36
C ILE A 97 -7.63 -2.54 1.40
N PRO A 98 -7.72 -3.25 0.26
CA PRO A 98 -7.52 -4.70 0.26
C PRO A 98 -6.02 -5.02 0.36
N PHE A 99 -5.57 -5.55 1.50
CA PHE A 99 -4.20 -6.02 1.70
C PHE A 99 -4.13 -7.23 2.64
N GLU A 100 -3.01 -7.93 2.65
CA GLU A 100 -2.74 -9.03 3.58
C GLU A 100 -2.19 -8.47 4.90
N ARG A 101 -2.97 -8.59 5.97
CA ARG A 101 -2.54 -8.14 7.31
C ARG A 101 -1.25 -8.80 7.75
N GLU A 102 -1.09 -10.10 7.49
CA GLU A 102 0.14 -10.82 7.83
C GLU A 102 1.36 -10.28 7.06
N ALA A 103 1.20 -9.93 5.78
CA ALA A 103 2.28 -9.30 5.02
C ALA A 103 2.64 -7.95 5.64
N TYR A 104 1.65 -7.11 5.97
CA TYR A 104 1.87 -5.84 6.65
C TYR A 104 2.61 -6.01 7.99
N ASP A 105 2.15 -6.91 8.85
CA ASP A 105 2.74 -7.15 10.17
C ASP A 105 4.20 -7.64 10.06
N ARG A 106 4.50 -8.50 9.09
CA ARG A 106 5.88 -8.93 8.79
C ARG A 106 6.76 -7.77 8.33
N LEU A 107 6.25 -6.89 7.47
CA LEU A 107 6.99 -5.68 7.05
C LEU A 107 7.25 -4.73 8.23
N VAL A 108 6.28 -4.59 9.14
CA VAL A 108 6.45 -3.78 10.37
C VAL A 108 7.56 -4.38 11.24
N ALA A 109 7.50 -5.68 11.49
CA ALA A 109 8.51 -6.38 12.30
C ALA A 109 9.92 -6.30 11.66
N LEU A 110 10.04 -6.46 10.34
CA LEU A 110 11.29 -6.25 9.60
C LEU A 110 11.84 -4.83 9.76
N ARG A 111 10.98 -3.81 9.67
CA ARG A 111 11.37 -2.41 9.87
C ARG A 111 11.95 -2.16 11.27
N TYR A 112 11.47 -2.88 12.28
CA TYR A 112 12.00 -2.82 13.64
C TYR A 112 13.20 -3.75 13.88
N GLY A 113 13.75 -4.37 12.83
CA GLY A 113 14.94 -5.21 12.92
C GLY A 113 14.69 -6.62 13.45
N VAL A 114 13.43 -7.08 13.45
CA VAL A 114 13.13 -8.49 13.75
C VAL A 114 13.59 -9.35 12.56
N ASP A 115 14.43 -10.34 12.84
CA ASP A 115 14.94 -11.28 11.85
C ASP A 115 13.87 -12.32 11.49
N LEU A 116 13.20 -12.10 10.36
CA LEU A 116 12.18 -13.00 9.81
C LEU A 116 12.21 -12.93 8.28
N PRO A 117 11.72 -13.96 7.56
CA PRO A 117 11.71 -13.93 6.10
C PRO A 117 10.72 -12.88 5.56
N PRO A 118 11.10 -12.08 4.55
CA PRO A 118 10.19 -11.12 3.94
C PRO A 118 8.95 -11.80 3.35
N PRO A 119 7.78 -11.15 3.41
CA PRO A 119 6.57 -11.71 2.83
C PRO A 119 6.72 -11.80 1.31
N ALA A 120 6.11 -12.83 0.71
CA ALA A 120 6.01 -12.96 -0.74
C ALA A 120 4.95 -11.98 -1.26
N ILE A 121 5.40 -10.78 -1.64
CA ILE A 121 4.56 -9.71 -2.20
C ILE A 121 5.18 -9.20 -3.51
N CYS A 122 4.32 -8.88 -4.49
CA CYS A 122 4.76 -8.30 -5.74
C CYS A 122 5.40 -6.93 -5.47
N ARG A 123 6.63 -6.69 -5.95
CA ARG A 123 7.35 -5.43 -5.71
C ARG A 123 6.64 -4.22 -6.31
N GLU A 124 5.83 -4.42 -7.35
CA GLU A 124 5.15 -3.35 -8.07
C GLU A 124 3.78 -2.99 -7.48
N CYS A 125 2.89 -3.96 -7.28
CA CYS A 125 1.53 -3.69 -6.80
C CYS A 125 1.26 -4.17 -5.37
N GLY A 126 2.21 -4.85 -4.73
CA GLY A 126 2.07 -5.39 -3.38
C GLY A 126 1.10 -6.57 -3.28
N CYS A 127 0.56 -7.15 -4.36
CA CYS A 127 -0.29 -8.33 -4.21
C CYS A 127 0.47 -9.49 -3.56
N GLY A 128 -0.18 -10.16 -2.61
CA GLY A 128 0.34 -11.37 -1.99
C GLY A 128 -0.43 -12.61 -2.43
N VAL A 129 -0.27 -13.69 -1.67
CA VAL A 129 -0.84 -15.02 -1.97
C VAL A 129 -2.37 -15.02 -1.88
N LEU A 130 -2.92 -14.26 -0.94
CA LEU A 130 -4.36 -14.19 -0.64
C LEU A 130 -5.03 -12.94 -1.24
N THR A 131 -4.25 -12.01 -1.78
CA THR A 131 -4.71 -10.69 -2.26
C THR A 131 -4.20 -10.37 -3.66
N ALA A 132 -4.45 -11.29 -4.60
CA ALA A 132 -4.21 -11.09 -6.02
C ALA A 132 -4.78 -9.73 -6.50
N CYS A 133 -4.03 -9.01 -7.32
CA CYS A 133 -4.60 -7.87 -8.05
C CYS A 133 -5.46 -8.36 -9.22
N PHE A 134 -6.38 -7.52 -9.66
CA PHE A 134 -7.23 -7.79 -10.81
C PHE A 134 -6.76 -6.95 -12.00
N ALA A 135 -6.48 -7.61 -13.12
CA ALA A 135 -6.12 -6.96 -14.38
C ALA A 135 -6.85 -7.68 -15.53
N GLU A 136 -7.42 -6.91 -16.46
CA GLU A 136 -8.07 -7.45 -17.67
C GLU A 136 -9.14 -8.52 -17.35
N GLY A 137 -9.88 -8.34 -16.26
CA GLY A 137 -10.96 -9.24 -15.84
C GLY A 137 -10.52 -10.52 -15.12
N HIS A 138 -9.21 -10.73 -14.89
CA HIS A 138 -8.69 -11.94 -14.25
C HIS A 138 -7.81 -11.58 -13.04
N ALA A 139 -7.79 -12.47 -12.05
CA ALA A 139 -6.85 -12.37 -10.93
C ALA A 139 -5.42 -12.67 -11.42
N CYS A 140 -4.43 -11.94 -10.92
CA CYS A 140 -3.03 -12.24 -11.23
C CYS A 140 -2.57 -13.56 -10.58
N ALA A 141 -1.52 -14.14 -11.15
CA ALA A 141 -0.72 -15.19 -10.53
C ALA A 141 0.71 -14.66 -10.28
N TRP A 142 1.59 -15.49 -9.72
CA TRP A 142 3.03 -15.18 -9.67
C TRP A 142 3.67 -15.36 -11.05
N SER A 143 4.59 -14.48 -11.40
CA SER A 143 5.36 -14.61 -12.64
C SER A 143 6.30 -15.81 -12.57
N GLU A 144 6.46 -16.50 -13.69
CA GLU A 144 7.45 -17.55 -13.85
C GLU A 144 8.84 -17.01 -14.23
N THR A 145 8.91 -15.76 -14.73
CA THR A 145 10.17 -15.13 -15.18
C THR A 145 10.82 -14.28 -14.10
N ASP A 146 10.03 -13.58 -13.28
CA ASP A 146 10.51 -12.77 -12.16
C ASP A 146 9.76 -13.12 -10.86
N PRO A 147 10.39 -13.80 -9.88
CA PRO A 147 9.74 -14.22 -8.65
C PRO A 147 9.29 -13.05 -7.75
N HIS A 148 9.67 -11.81 -8.07
CA HIS A 148 9.26 -10.60 -7.36
C HIS A 148 8.08 -9.88 -8.01
N LEU A 149 7.55 -10.40 -9.12
CA LEU A 149 6.40 -9.83 -9.84
C LEU A 149 5.22 -10.79 -9.89
N CYS A 150 4.02 -10.21 -9.97
CA CYS A 150 2.84 -10.93 -10.42
C CYS A 150 2.68 -10.81 -11.93
N THR A 151 1.96 -11.75 -12.54
CA THR A 151 1.74 -11.80 -14.00
C THR A 151 1.06 -10.54 -14.54
N ALA A 152 0.26 -9.84 -13.73
CA ALA A 152 -0.34 -8.56 -14.15
C ALA A 152 0.69 -7.43 -14.25
N CYS A 153 1.61 -7.34 -13.28
CA CYS A 153 2.69 -6.34 -13.30
C CYS A 153 3.73 -6.68 -14.37
N GLU A 154 4.07 -7.96 -14.54
CA GLU A 154 4.95 -8.44 -15.62
C GLU A 154 4.41 -8.04 -17.00
N ARG A 155 3.12 -8.28 -17.29
CA ARG A 155 2.51 -7.87 -18.56
C ARG A 155 2.57 -6.35 -18.75
N LYS A 156 2.31 -5.58 -17.69
CA LYS A 156 2.37 -4.11 -17.74
C LYS A 156 3.79 -3.62 -18.05
N GLU A 157 4.81 -4.23 -17.45
CA GLU A 157 6.21 -3.93 -17.76
C GLU A 157 6.55 -4.28 -19.22
N ALA A 158 6.16 -5.47 -19.70
CA ALA A 158 6.38 -5.88 -21.09
C ALA A 158 5.70 -4.94 -22.11
N GLN A 159 4.47 -4.51 -21.82
CA GLN A 159 3.74 -3.53 -22.65
C GLN A 159 4.45 -2.16 -22.65
N ALA A 160 4.93 -1.70 -21.49
CA ALA A 160 5.67 -0.45 -21.40
C ALA A 160 7.00 -0.51 -22.16
N VAL A 161 7.69 -1.66 -22.15
CA VAL A 161 8.90 -1.87 -22.97
C VAL A 161 8.55 -1.82 -24.46
N ALA A 162 7.52 -2.54 -24.90
CA ALA A 162 7.09 -2.56 -26.30
C ALA A 162 6.68 -1.17 -26.82
N ALA A 163 6.01 -0.36 -25.99
CA ALA A 163 5.61 1.00 -26.33
C ALA A 163 6.79 1.98 -26.45
N ASN A 164 7.92 1.68 -25.80
CA ASN A 164 9.12 2.53 -25.79
C ASN A 164 10.17 2.13 -26.85
N VAL A 165 9.90 1.11 -27.68
CA VAL A 165 10.79 0.79 -28.80
C VAL A 165 10.58 1.84 -29.91
N PRO A 166 11.59 2.66 -30.24
CA PRO A 166 11.47 3.64 -31.31
C PRO A 166 11.23 2.90 -32.63
N GLU A 167 10.19 3.32 -33.35
CA GLU A 167 9.89 2.91 -34.71
C GLU A 167 11.10 3.22 -35.60
N THR A 168 12.01 2.26 -35.75
CA THR A 168 13.13 2.36 -36.67
C THR A 168 12.58 2.31 -38.08
N ALA A 169 12.33 3.51 -38.62
CA ALA A 169 12.34 3.89 -40.03
C ALA A 169 12.34 2.73 -41.03
N ASP A 170 11.15 2.38 -41.53
CA ASP A 170 11.04 1.88 -42.90
C ASP A 170 11.30 3.07 -43.85
N ALA A 171 12.58 3.27 -44.15
CA ALA A 171 13.01 3.99 -45.33
C ALA A 171 13.18 2.96 -46.46
N SER A 172 12.25 2.98 -47.42
CA SER A 172 12.42 2.42 -48.76
C SER A 172 11.69 3.30 -49.76
#